data_AF-A0A1E5UZ90-F1
#
_entry.id   AF-A0A1E5UZ90-F1
#
_cell.length_a   1.000
_cell.length_b   1.000
_cell.length_c   1.000
_cell.angle_alpha   90.00
_cell.angle_beta   90.00
_cell.angle_gamma   90.00
#
_symmetry.space_group_name_H-M   'P 1'
#
loop_
_entity.id
_entity.type
_entity.pdbx_description
1 polymer ?
#
loop_
_entity_poly.entity_id
_entity_poly.type
_entity_poly.pdbx_seq_one_letter_code
_entity_poly.pdbx_strand_id
1 'polypeptide(L)'
;MDISPPQSPARTPGRAARPRLFIKEMVLRNFKSYAGEQRIGPFHKSFSAVVGPNGSGKSNVIDAMLFVFGKRAKQVGIVASC
;
A
#
# COMPACT_ATOMS: atom_id res chain seq x y z
N MET A 1 -20.86 -36.73 5.90
CA MET A 1 -20.83 -35.54 5.02
C MET A 1 -19.55 -34.79 5.34
N ASP A 2 -18.43 -35.29 4.82
CA ASP A 2 -17.11 -34.72 5.07
C ASP A 2 -16.89 -33.59 4.06
N ILE A 3 -17.12 -32.36 4.50
CA ILE A 3 -16.84 -31.17 3.70
C ILE A 3 -15.33 -30.95 3.81
N SER A 4 -14.60 -31.46 2.82
CA SER A 4 -13.18 -31.16 2.64
C SER A 4 -13.00 -29.64 2.62
N PRO A 5 -12.05 -29.08 3.39
CA PRO A 5 -11.81 -27.64 3.40
C PRO A 5 -11.37 -27.16 2.01
N PRO A 6 -11.70 -25.91 1.63
CA PRO A 6 -11.33 -25.36 0.33
C PRO A 6 -9.81 -25.39 0.14
N GLN A 7 -9.35 -26.08 -0.90
CA GLN A 7 -7.94 -26.13 -1.25
C GLN A 7 -7.46 -24.71 -1.61
N SER A 8 -6.48 -24.21 -0.86
CA SER A 8 -5.76 -22.98 -1.20
C SER A 8 -5.22 -23.09 -2.63
N PRO A 9 -5.34 -22.04 -3.48
CA PRO A 9 -4.96 -22.14 -4.87
C PRO A 9 -3.48 -22.53 -5.00
N ALA A 10 -3.28 -23.65 -5.68
CA ALA A 10 -2.00 -24.31 -5.86
C ALA A 10 -0.91 -23.32 -6.34
N ARG A 11 0.18 -23.21 -5.57
CA ARG A 11 1.42 -22.56 -6.01
C ARG A 11 2.02 -23.39 -7.14
N THR A 12 1.83 -22.96 -8.39
CA THR A 12 2.53 -23.53 -9.55
C THR A 12 4.05 -23.37 -9.36
N PRO A 13 4.83 -24.47 -9.27
CA PRO A 13 6.28 -24.41 -9.18
C PRO A 13 6.84 -24.44 -10.61
N GLY A 14 7.25 -23.29 -11.15
CA GLY A 14 7.81 -23.31 -12.51
C GLY A 14 8.25 -22.00 -13.16
N ARG A 15 8.16 -20.84 -12.49
CA ARG A 15 8.72 -19.60 -13.02
C ARG A 15 9.86 -19.16 -12.13
N ALA A 16 11.10 -19.27 -12.60
CA ALA A 16 12.27 -18.64 -11.97
C ALA A 16 11.87 -17.21 -11.60
N ALA A 17 11.77 -16.95 -10.30
CA ALA A 17 11.06 -15.81 -9.75
C ALA A 17 11.84 -14.54 -10.06
N ARG A 18 11.51 -13.89 -11.19
CA ARG A 18 11.94 -12.51 -11.42
C ARG A 18 11.56 -11.70 -10.17
N PRO A 19 12.48 -10.88 -9.62
CA PRO A 19 12.18 -10.11 -8.42
C PRO A 19 10.94 -9.24 -8.69
N ARG A 20 9.88 -9.46 -7.90
CA ARG A 20 8.66 -8.67 -8.01
C ARG A 20 8.93 -7.29 -7.44
N LEU A 21 8.66 -6.25 -8.23
CA LEU A 21 8.63 -4.89 -7.70
C LEU A 21 7.49 -4.80 -6.69
N PHE A 22 7.80 -4.29 -5.50
CA PHE A 22 6.82 -4.06 -4.45
C PHE A 22 7.21 -2.79 -3.69
N ILE A 23 6.21 -2.09 -3.15
CA ILE A 23 6.45 -0.94 -2.26
C ILE A 23 6.94 -1.50 -0.93
N LYS A 24 8.06 -1.00 -0.40
CA LYS A 24 8.61 -1.45 0.89
C LYS A 24 8.05 -0.61 2.05
N GLU A 25 8.00 0.70 1.89
CA GLU A 25 7.58 1.68 2.88
C GLU A 25 7.10 2.93 2.14
N MET A 26 6.25 3.72 2.77
CA MET A 26 5.82 5.04 2.32
C MET A 26 5.97 6.05 3.46
N VAL A 27 6.61 7.19 3.19
CA VAL A 27 6.77 8.29 4.15
C VAL A 27 5.96 9.48 3.68
N LEU A 28 5.03 9.94 4.52
CA LEU A 28 4.16 11.08 4.23
C LEU A 28 4.54 12.22 5.17
N ARG A 29 4.72 13.43 4.63
CA ARG A 29 5.01 14.62 5.44
C ARG A 29 3.94 15.67 5.21
N ASN A 30 3.24 16.07 6.27
CA ASN A 30 2.18 17.09 6.23
C ASN A 30 1.14 16.83 5.11
N PHE A 31 0.65 15.58 5.01
CA PHE A 31 -0.27 15.16 3.95
C PHE A 31 -1.71 15.04 4.48
N LYS A 32 -2.61 15.93 4.04
CA LYS A 32 -4.00 16.01 4.52
C LYS A 32 -4.06 16.09 6.06
N SER A 33 -4.72 15.14 6.72
CA SER A 33 -4.81 15.08 8.18
C SER A 33 -3.59 14.44 8.85
N TYR A 34 -2.56 14.04 8.09
CA TYR A 34 -1.30 13.55 8.63
C TYR A 34 -0.35 14.71 8.90
N ALA A 35 -0.35 15.18 10.14
CA ALA A 35 0.62 16.15 10.63
C ALA A 35 1.98 15.48 10.88
N GLY A 36 3.06 16.22 10.61
CA GLY A 36 4.42 15.73 10.80
C GLY A 36 4.82 14.67 9.78
N GLU A 37 5.79 13.84 10.14
CA GLU A 37 6.24 12.69 9.33
C GLU A 37 5.50 11.44 9.79
N GLN A 38 4.79 10.81 8.85
CA GLN A 38 4.10 9.53 9.05
C GLN A 38 4.75 8.46 8.19
N ARG A 39 5.20 7.39 8.83
CA ARG A 39 5.80 6.23 8.16
C ARG A 39 4.80 5.10 8.09
N ILE A 40 4.50 4.64 6.88
CA ILE A 40 3.57 3.55 6.61
C ILE A 40 4.35 2.38 6.02
N GLY A 41 4.44 1.30 6.78
CA GLY A 41 5.19 0.12 6.42
C GLY A 41 5.78 -0.56 7.67
N PRO A 42 6.52 -1.66 7.48
CA PRO A 42 6.91 -2.27 6.21
C PRO A 42 5.75 -3.01 5.51
N PHE A 43 5.61 -2.82 4.20
CA PHE A 43 4.63 -3.55 3.38
C PHE A 43 5.14 -4.94 3.02
N HIS A 44 4.22 -5.90 2.96
CA HIS A 44 4.53 -7.28 2.60
C HIS A 44 4.44 -7.51 1.08
N LYS A 45 5.30 -8.37 0.53
CA LYS A 45 5.46 -8.64 -0.92
C LYS A 45 4.24 -9.29 -1.60
N SER A 46 3.20 -9.64 -0.85
CA SER A 46 2.02 -10.35 -1.35
C SER A 46 0.71 -9.64 -1.03
N PHE A 47 0.54 -9.14 0.19
CA PHE A 47 -0.70 -8.53 0.64
C PHE A 47 -0.46 -7.69 1.89
N SER A 48 -1.09 -6.53 2.00
CA SER A 48 -1.08 -5.69 3.20
C SER A 48 -2.45 -5.05 3.36
N ALA A 49 -2.96 -5.00 4.59
CA ALA A 49 -4.25 -4.42 4.90
C ALA A 49 -4.07 -3.16 5.74
N VAL A 50 -4.85 -2.12 5.44
CA VAL A 50 -4.90 -0.87 6.21
C VAL A 50 -6.15 -0.90 7.08
N VAL A 51 -5.98 -0.97 8.39
CA VAL A 51 -7.07 -1.08 9.38
C VAL A 51 -6.92 -0.03 10.48
N GLY A 52 -8.01 0.26 11.19
CA GLY A 52 -8.03 1.25 12.26
C GLY A 52 -9.42 1.90 12.48
N PRO A 53 -9.60 2.70 13.53
CA PRO A 53 -10.88 3.32 13.89
C PRO A 53 -11.45 4.24 12.80
N ASN A 54 -12.76 4.51 12.84
CA ASN A 54 -13.39 5.47 11.94
C ASN A 54 -12.80 6.87 12.15
N GLY A 55 -12.51 7.59 11.06
CA GLY A 55 -11.88 8.91 11.11
C GLY A 55 -10.36 8.92 11.26
N SER A 56 -9.68 7.76 11.40
CA SER A 56 -8.22 7.71 11.59
C SER A 56 -7.37 8.06 10.35
N GLY A 57 -7.99 8.47 9.24
CA GLY A 57 -7.28 8.88 8.02
C GLY A 57 -6.88 7.75 7.07
N LYS A 58 -7.38 6.51 7.23
CA LYS A 58 -7.05 5.36 6.35
C LYS A 58 -7.22 5.65 4.85
N SER A 59 -8.29 6.37 4.47
CA SER A 59 -8.52 6.79 3.08
C SER A 59 -7.42 7.71 2.56
N ASN A 60 -6.78 8.51 3.42
CA ASN A 60 -5.67 9.37 3.04
C ASN A 60 -4.43 8.56 2.63
N VAL A 61 -4.27 7.31 3.10
CA VAL A 61 -3.20 6.42 2.64
C VAL A 61 -3.40 6.08 1.16
N ILE A 62 -4.65 5.77 0.78
CA ILE A 62 -5.02 5.51 -0.63
C ILE A 62 -4.89 6.78 -1.45
N ASP A 63 -5.32 7.93 -0.92
CA ASP A 63 -5.17 9.22 -1.60
C ASP A 63 -3.70 9.59 -1.85
N ALA A 64 -2.79 9.27 -0.91
CA ALA A 64 -1.37 9.48 -1.09
C ALA A 64 -0.79 8.59 -2.19
N MET A 65 -1.18 7.30 -2.22
CA MET A 65 -0.78 6.40 -3.30
C MET A 65 -1.31 6.88 -4.66
N LEU A 66 -2.57 7.32 -4.73
CA LEU A 66 -3.15 7.90 -5.94
C LEU A 66 -2.45 9.20 -6.35
N PHE A 67 -2.04 10.03 -5.40
CA PHE A 67 -1.29 11.26 -5.67
C PHE A 67 0.08 10.97 -6.32
N VAL A 68 0.78 9.94 -5.85
CA VAL A 68 2.09 9.55 -6.38
C VAL A 68 1.98 8.84 -7.73
N PHE A 69 1.03 7.91 -7.89
CA PHE A 69 0.89 7.10 -9.11
C PHE A 69 0.03 7.76 -10.22
N GLY A 70 -0.89 8.66 -9.86
CA GLY A 70 -1.82 9.31 -10.78
C GLY A 70 -1.62 10.82 -10.78
N LYS A 71 -0.99 11.36 -11.83
CA LYS A 71 -0.81 12.80 -12.03
C LYS A 71 -2.13 13.58 -11.92
N ARG A 72 -2.38 14.17 -10.75
CA ARG A 72 -3.16 15.40 -10.58
C ARG A 72 -2.72 16.15 -9.32
N ALA A 73 -1.42 16.42 -9.20
CA ALA A 73 -0.87 17.44 -8.30
C ALA A 73 -1.18 18.84 -8.86
N LYS A 74 -2.46 19.18 -9.04
CA LYS A 74 -2.86 20.58 -9.24
C LYS A 74 -3.10 21.18 -7.86
N GLN A 75 -2.13 22.02 -7.47
CA GLN A 75 -2.00 22.76 -6.22
C GLN A 75 -1.33 21.99 -5.08
N VAL A 76 -0.32 22.66 -4.52
CA VAL A 76 0.51 22.34 -3.36
C VAL A 76 1.73 21.47 -3.69
N GLY A 77 2.89 22.14 -3.73
CA GLY A 77 4.18 21.59 -4.12
C GLY A 77 4.64 20.44 -3.22
N ILE A 78 4.51 19.21 -3.73
CA ILE A 78 5.12 18.04 -3.13
C ILE A 78 6.26 17.61 -4.07
N VAL A 79 7.47 17.71 -3.55
CA VAL A 79 8.69 17.18 -4.18
C VAL A 79 8.57 15.66 -4.15
N ALA A 80 8.22 15.05 -5.28
CA ALA A 80 8.40 13.63 -5.49
C ALA A 80 9.87 13.42 -5.87
N SER A 81 10.73 13.14 -4.90
CA SER A 81 12.03 12.53 -5.21
C SER A 81 11.77 11.05 -5.44
N CYS A 82 11.94 10.61 -6.69
CA CYS A 82 12.26 9.22 -6.97
C CYS A 82 13.63 8.86 -6.39
#